data_AF-A0A7Y3PA55-F1
#
_entry.id   AF-A0A7Y3PA55-F1
#
_cell.length_a   1.000
_cell.length_b   1.000
_cell.length_c   1.000
_cell.angle_alpha   90.00
_cell.angle_beta   90.00
_cell.angle_gamma   90.00
#
_symmetry.space_group_name_H-M   'P 1'
#
loop_
_entity.id
_entity.type
_entity.pdbx_description
1 polymer ?
#
loop_
_entity_poly.entity_id
_entity_poly.type
_entity_poly.pdbx_seq_one_letter_code
_entity_poly.pdbx_strand_id
1 'polypeptide(L)'
;LRARRTPRLDTLCVGSTRLGGARGRAELARALRGLARRVSVLTDYEIAHRAAFGAGPGVVLVASTGSAAFARGEGGRRARAGGFGPLLGDEGSGFWLGRQAARDERLRRRLRLPRPLDLAHADDPVRATAALAPRVLSASPRLRTAAAAHLAALAREAARAANLPRPRPLALHGGLFQDARLRAAVLRALGPGWRVVAARVDAARAAAGL
;
A
#
# COMPACT_ATOMS: atom_id res chain seq x y z
N LEU A 1 -43.66 -14.15 -22.23
CA LEU A 1 -42.63 -13.28 -21.63
C LEU A 1 -41.35 -14.11 -21.44
N ARG A 2 -40.35 -13.99 -22.33
CA ARG A 2 -39.04 -14.65 -22.13
C ARG A 2 -38.35 -13.96 -20.95
N ALA A 3 -38.19 -14.65 -19.83
CA ALA A 3 -37.34 -14.21 -18.75
C ALA A 3 -35.93 -14.00 -19.33
N ARG A 4 -35.51 -12.73 -19.48
CA ARG A 4 -34.12 -12.41 -19.82
C ARG A 4 -33.29 -12.94 -18.66
N ARG A 5 -32.66 -14.10 -18.83
CA ARG A 5 -31.60 -14.58 -17.95
C ARG A 5 -30.57 -13.46 -17.88
N THR A 6 -30.46 -12.80 -16.73
CA THR A 6 -29.34 -11.90 -16.48
C THR A 6 -28.07 -12.72 -16.71
N PRO A 7 -27.16 -12.30 -17.61
CA PRO A 7 -25.95 -13.06 -17.87
C PRO A 7 -25.20 -13.15 -16.54
N ARG A 8 -25.06 -14.37 -16.01
CA ARG A 8 -24.19 -14.62 -14.87
C ARG A 8 -22.78 -14.33 -15.33
N LEU A 9 -22.10 -13.40 -14.67
CA LEU A 9 -20.70 -13.10 -14.95
C LEU A 9 -19.86 -14.38 -14.74
N ASP A 10 -18.88 -14.62 -15.60
CA ASP A 10 -18.01 -15.79 -15.42
C ASP A 10 -17.06 -15.61 -14.21
N THR A 11 -16.44 -14.44 -14.09
CA THR A 11 -15.57 -14.07 -12.96
C THR A 11 -15.95 -12.69 -12.41
N LEU A 12 -16.00 -12.55 -11.09
CA LEU A 12 -16.07 -11.28 -10.35
C LEU A 12 -14.86 -11.17 -9.42
N CYS A 13 -14.04 -10.14 -9.61
CA CYS A 13 -12.96 -9.80 -8.69
C CYS A 13 -13.28 -8.51 -7.95
N VAL A 14 -13.19 -8.54 -6.61
CA VAL A 14 -13.46 -7.36 -5.77
C VAL A 14 -12.20 -7.01 -4.99
N GLY A 15 -11.74 -5.78 -5.15
CA GLY A 15 -10.74 -5.13 -4.30
C GLY A 15 -11.42 -4.43 -3.13
N SER A 16 -10.94 -4.66 -1.90
CA SER A 16 -11.44 -3.91 -0.75
C SER A 16 -10.29 -3.51 0.18
N THR A 17 -10.28 -2.23 0.54
CA THR A 17 -9.43 -1.68 1.59
C THR A 17 -9.89 -2.22 2.94
N ARG A 18 -8.93 -2.52 3.83
CA ARG A 18 -9.21 -2.91 5.24
C ARG A 18 -10.14 -4.11 5.39
N LEU A 19 -10.12 -5.07 4.45
CA LEU A 19 -10.70 -6.40 4.66
C LEU A 19 -10.19 -6.96 6.01
N GLY A 20 -11.11 -7.25 6.93
CA GLY A 20 -10.85 -7.72 8.30
C GLY A 20 -10.29 -9.15 8.36
N GLY A 21 -9.21 -9.42 7.62
CA GLY A 21 -8.60 -10.73 7.52
C GLY A 21 -9.47 -11.76 6.79
N ALA A 22 -9.26 -13.03 7.12
CA ALA A 22 -9.93 -14.16 6.47
C ALA A 22 -11.45 -14.11 6.63
N ARG A 23 -11.96 -13.62 7.77
CA ARG A 23 -13.39 -13.52 8.06
C ARG A 23 -14.09 -12.50 7.16
N GLY A 24 -13.60 -11.26 7.10
CA GLY A 24 -14.17 -10.24 6.22
C GLY A 24 -14.11 -10.64 4.74
N ARG A 25 -13.03 -11.31 4.33
CA ARG A 25 -12.90 -11.89 2.98
C ARG A 25 -13.96 -12.95 2.70
N ALA A 26 -14.20 -13.86 3.64
CA ALA A 26 -15.19 -14.91 3.49
C ALA A 26 -16.62 -14.35 3.49
N GLU A 27 -16.91 -13.36 4.34
CA GLU A 27 -18.20 -12.69 4.42
C GLU A 27 -18.52 -11.92 3.13
N LEU A 28 -17.58 -11.10 2.63
CA LEU A 28 -17.75 -10.40 1.36
C LEU A 28 -17.88 -11.38 0.18
N ALA A 29 -17.04 -12.42 0.15
CA ALA A 29 -17.15 -13.44 -0.89
C ALA A 29 -18.51 -14.12 -0.86
N ARG A 30 -19.04 -14.43 0.33
CA ARG A 30 -20.36 -15.04 0.53
C ARG A 30 -21.48 -14.12 0.09
N ALA A 31 -21.43 -12.83 0.43
CA ALA A 31 -22.42 -11.84 0.00
C ALA A 31 -22.51 -11.71 -1.53
N LEU A 32 -21.42 -12.00 -2.23
CA LEU A 32 -21.34 -11.93 -3.70
C LEU A 32 -21.58 -13.28 -4.40
N ARG A 33 -21.80 -14.38 -3.65
CA ARG A 33 -22.09 -15.72 -4.20
C ARG A 33 -23.45 -15.70 -4.90
N GLY A 34 -23.43 -15.52 -6.21
CA GLY A 34 -24.65 -15.46 -7.04
C GLY A 34 -24.53 -14.49 -8.20
N LEU A 35 -23.62 -13.50 -8.08
CA LEU A 35 -23.35 -12.51 -9.12
C LEU A 35 -22.42 -13.06 -10.21
N ALA A 36 -21.59 -14.06 -9.89
CA ALA A 36 -20.67 -14.69 -10.84
C ALA A 36 -20.44 -16.19 -10.55
N ARG A 37 -19.97 -16.95 -11.55
CA ARG A 37 -19.53 -18.34 -11.38
C ARG A 37 -18.30 -18.45 -10.49
N ARG A 38 -17.36 -17.51 -10.61
CA ARG A 38 -16.15 -17.41 -9.78
C ARG A 38 -16.11 -16.04 -9.09
N VAL A 39 -15.97 -16.02 -7.77
CA VAL A 39 -15.81 -14.79 -6.97
C VAL A 39 -14.45 -14.80 -6.29
N SER A 40 -13.63 -13.80 -6.57
CA SER A 40 -12.34 -13.59 -5.90
C SER A 40 -12.35 -12.26 -5.16
N VAL A 41 -12.21 -12.31 -3.84
CA VAL A 41 -12.01 -11.11 -3.02
C VAL A 41 -10.51 -10.96 -2.79
N LEU A 42 -9.95 -9.84 -3.23
CA LEU A 42 -8.53 -9.50 -3.06
C LEU A 42 -8.39 -8.23 -2.22
N THR A 43 -7.28 -8.14 -1.51
CA THR A 43 -6.85 -6.86 -0.94
C THR A 43 -6.24 -5.97 -2.02
N ASP A 44 -6.24 -4.67 -1.80
CA ASP A 44 -5.57 -3.70 -2.69
C ASP A 44 -4.10 -4.03 -2.89
N TYR A 45 -3.44 -4.58 -1.86
CA TYR A 45 -2.05 -5.04 -1.94
C TYR A 45 -1.88 -6.24 -2.91
N GLU A 46 -2.81 -7.19 -2.89
CA GLU A 46 -2.80 -8.33 -3.80
C GLU A 46 -3.08 -7.91 -5.25
N ILE A 47 -3.97 -6.93 -5.45
CA ILE A 47 -4.26 -6.34 -6.77
C ILE A 47 -3.02 -5.61 -7.29
N ALA A 48 -2.42 -4.73 -6.48
CA ALA A 48 -1.20 -4.03 -6.84
C ALA A 48 -0.05 -5.01 -7.15
N HIS A 49 0.05 -6.11 -6.40
CA HIS A 49 1.04 -7.16 -6.67
C HIS A 49 0.81 -7.83 -8.00
N ARG A 50 -0.43 -8.16 -8.34
CA ARG A 50 -0.72 -8.79 -9.64
C ARG A 50 -0.52 -7.83 -10.80
N ALA A 51 -0.83 -6.55 -10.61
CA ALA A 51 -0.54 -5.52 -11.59
C ALA A 51 0.97 -5.45 -11.89
N ALA A 52 1.82 -5.62 -10.87
CA ALA A 52 3.28 -5.61 -11.02
C ALA A 52 3.88 -6.91 -11.54
N PHE A 53 3.47 -8.05 -10.99
CA PHE A 53 4.18 -9.33 -11.16
C PHE A 53 3.34 -10.42 -11.82
N GLY A 54 2.06 -10.19 -12.08
CA GLY A 54 1.11 -11.24 -12.44
C GLY A 54 1.08 -12.31 -11.36
N ALA A 55 1.30 -13.57 -11.77
CA ALA A 55 1.40 -14.69 -10.83
C ALA A 55 2.82 -14.92 -10.26
N GLY A 56 3.81 -14.17 -10.74
CA GLY A 56 5.23 -14.36 -10.38
C GLY A 56 5.58 -13.87 -8.97
N PRO A 57 6.80 -14.17 -8.50
CA PRO A 57 7.28 -13.70 -7.21
C PRO A 57 7.66 -12.22 -7.25
N GLY A 58 7.46 -11.52 -6.12
CA GLY A 58 7.84 -10.12 -5.97
C GLY A 58 7.34 -9.50 -4.68
N VAL A 59 7.73 -8.25 -4.46
CA VAL A 59 7.29 -7.40 -3.36
C VAL A 59 6.61 -6.17 -3.92
N VAL A 60 5.41 -5.86 -3.42
CA VAL A 60 4.82 -4.53 -3.56
C VAL A 60 4.98 -3.80 -2.25
N LEU A 61 5.65 -2.66 -2.31
CA LEU A 61 5.73 -1.71 -1.22
C LEU A 61 4.73 -0.58 -1.49
N VAL A 62 3.82 -0.37 -0.54
CA VAL A 62 2.75 0.61 -0.62
C VAL A 62 3.00 1.76 0.35
N ALA A 63 2.91 2.99 -0.15
CA ALA A 63 2.99 4.19 0.66
C ALA A 63 2.05 5.29 0.11
N SER A 64 1.07 5.66 0.93
CA SER A 64 0.14 6.76 0.69
C SER A 64 -0.27 7.34 2.05
N THR A 65 -1.56 7.41 2.38
CA THR A 65 -2.03 7.75 3.73
C THR A 65 -1.46 6.80 4.79
N GLY A 66 -1.45 5.50 4.50
CA GLY A 66 -0.79 4.45 5.29
C GLY A 66 0.39 3.81 4.54
N SER A 67 1.02 2.81 5.17
CA SER A 67 2.15 2.08 4.58
C SER A 67 2.11 0.58 4.90
N ALA A 68 2.47 -0.24 3.91
CA ALA A 68 2.56 -1.69 4.05
C ALA A 68 3.45 -2.28 2.96
N ALA A 69 3.88 -3.52 3.14
CA ALA A 69 4.47 -4.32 2.08
C ALA A 69 3.74 -5.66 1.97
N PHE A 70 3.51 -6.10 0.73
CA PHE A 70 3.00 -7.44 0.43
C PHE A 70 3.99 -8.16 -0.47
N ALA A 71 4.25 -9.43 -0.18
CA ALA A 71 5.19 -10.24 -0.93
C ALA A 71 4.56 -11.57 -1.32
N ARG A 72 4.89 -12.04 -2.51
CA ARG A 72 4.65 -13.41 -2.95
C ARG A 72 5.98 -14.06 -3.31
N GLY A 73 6.29 -15.18 -2.68
CA GLY A 73 7.46 -16.00 -2.99
C GLY A 73 7.18 -17.06 -4.04
N GLU A 74 8.22 -17.86 -4.32
CA GLU A 74 8.10 -19.08 -5.12
C GLU A 74 7.16 -20.08 -4.44
N GLY A 75 6.45 -20.89 -5.23
CA GLY A 75 5.39 -21.77 -4.72
C GLY A 75 4.13 -21.03 -4.21
N GLY A 76 4.08 -19.70 -4.33
CA GLY A 76 2.89 -18.90 -4.01
C GLY A 76 2.71 -18.53 -2.54
N ARG A 77 3.73 -18.73 -1.70
CA ARG A 77 3.76 -18.25 -0.31
C ARG A 77 3.51 -16.73 -0.27
N ARG A 78 2.54 -16.29 0.52
CA ARG A 78 2.18 -14.87 0.67
C ARG A 78 2.59 -14.37 2.05
N ALA A 79 3.11 -13.16 2.10
CA ALA A 79 3.40 -12.47 3.35
C ALA A 79 3.03 -10.99 3.27
N ARG A 80 2.70 -10.40 4.42
CA ARG A 80 2.43 -8.97 4.58
C ARG A 80 3.17 -8.44 5.78
N ALA A 81 3.73 -7.24 5.65
CA ALA A 81 4.29 -6.45 6.75
C ALA A 81 3.58 -5.09 6.80
N GLY A 82 3.24 -4.63 8.01
CA GLY A 82 2.54 -3.35 8.21
C GLY A 82 1.08 -3.34 7.75
N GLY A 83 0.54 -2.12 7.55
CA GLY A 83 -0.87 -1.90 7.23
C GLY A 83 -1.82 -2.04 8.43
N PHE A 84 -1.32 -1.81 9.65
CA PHE A 84 -2.10 -1.85 10.90
C PHE A 84 -2.84 -0.54 11.18
N GLY A 85 -2.70 0.45 10.31
CA GLY A 85 -3.32 1.76 10.47
C GLY A 85 -2.51 2.71 11.37
N PRO A 86 -2.97 3.96 11.50
CA PRO A 86 -2.22 5.05 12.11
C PRO A 86 -1.94 4.88 13.62
N LEU A 87 -2.71 4.02 14.30
CA LEU A 87 -2.59 3.78 15.75
C LEU A 87 -1.47 2.78 16.07
N LEU A 88 -1.36 1.71 15.29
CA LEU A 88 -0.47 0.57 15.56
C LEU A 88 0.62 0.37 14.49
N GLY A 89 0.74 1.32 13.55
CA GLY A 89 1.77 1.27 12.51
C GLY A 89 1.71 2.46 11.57
N ASP A 90 1.78 2.17 10.27
CA ASP A 90 1.87 3.13 9.17
C ASP A 90 3.15 4.00 9.23
N GLU A 91 4.24 3.50 9.81
CA GLU A 91 5.51 4.22 9.81
C GLU A 91 6.01 4.47 8.38
N GLY A 92 6.53 5.68 8.16
CA GLY A 92 6.96 6.15 6.84
C GLY A 92 5.83 6.46 5.85
N SER A 93 4.57 6.32 6.25
CA SER A 93 3.41 6.78 5.48
C SER A 93 3.26 8.31 5.49
N GLY A 94 2.27 8.79 4.74
CA GLY A 94 1.93 10.20 4.65
C GLY A 94 1.36 10.69 5.97
N PHE A 95 0.51 9.88 6.61
CA PHE A 95 0.00 10.18 7.95
C PHE A 95 1.15 10.27 8.96
N TRP A 96 2.09 9.32 8.93
CA TRP A 96 3.25 9.36 9.81
C TRP A 96 4.09 10.63 9.60
N LEU A 97 4.39 10.98 8.35
CA LEU A 97 5.13 12.20 8.00
C LEU A 97 4.42 13.47 8.51
N GLY A 98 3.11 13.57 8.25
CA GLY A 98 2.29 14.68 8.72
C GLY A 98 2.23 14.78 10.24
N ARG A 99 2.09 13.65 10.93
CA ARG A 99 2.08 13.58 12.39
C ARG A 99 3.42 14.02 12.99
N GLN A 100 4.54 13.58 12.42
CA GLN A 100 5.87 14.03 12.87
C GLN A 100 6.02 15.54 12.67
N ALA A 101 5.59 16.06 11.52
CA ALA A 101 5.68 17.49 11.23
C ALA A 101 4.74 18.36 12.08
N ALA A 102 3.56 17.85 12.44
CA ALA A 102 2.63 18.54 13.33
C ALA A 102 3.14 18.62 14.77
N ARG A 103 3.92 17.64 15.22
CA ARG A 103 4.55 17.60 16.57
C ARG A 103 5.85 18.41 16.67
N ASP A 104 6.51 18.68 15.54
CA ASP A 104 7.71 19.51 15.48
C ASP A 104 7.32 20.98 15.29
N GLU A 105 7.27 21.74 16.37
CA GLU A 105 6.85 23.16 16.36
C GLU A 105 7.69 24.01 15.40
N ARG A 106 9.00 23.75 15.30
CA ARG A 106 9.89 24.49 14.40
C ARG A 106 9.55 24.21 12.94
N LEU A 107 9.38 22.92 12.58
CA LEU A 107 9.02 22.54 11.23
C LEU A 107 7.61 23.01 10.86
N ARG A 108 6.66 22.89 11.79
CA ARG A 108 5.28 23.35 11.65
C ARG A 108 5.22 24.85 11.33
N ARG A 109 5.94 25.69 12.09
CA ARG A 109 6.04 27.14 11.84
C ARG A 109 6.70 27.44 10.51
N ARG A 110 7.86 26.83 10.24
CA ARG A 110 8.62 27.03 9.00
C ARG A 110 7.77 26.72 7.76
N LEU A 111 6.94 25.69 7.83
CA LEU A 111 6.07 25.26 6.74
C LEU A 111 4.65 25.81 6.83
N ARG A 112 4.33 26.69 7.80
CA ARG A 112 2.95 27.21 7.99
C ARG A 112 1.91 26.07 7.96
N LEU A 113 2.16 24.99 8.70
CA LEU A 113 1.24 23.86 8.79
C LEU A 113 0.13 24.15 9.81
N PRO A 114 -1.06 23.55 9.66
CA PRO A 114 -2.15 23.68 10.63
C PRO A 114 -1.72 23.27 12.04
N ARG A 115 -2.40 23.78 13.07
CA ARG A 115 -2.12 23.37 14.44
C ARG A 115 -2.58 21.92 14.64
N PRO A 116 -1.97 21.18 15.58
CA PRO A 116 -2.43 19.82 15.91
C PRO A 116 -3.91 19.74 16.25
N LEU A 117 -4.45 20.75 16.95
CA LEU A 117 -5.87 20.82 17.28
C LEU A 117 -6.75 20.94 16.02
N ASP A 118 -6.35 21.79 15.07
CA ASP A 118 -7.09 21.98 13.81
C ASP A 118 -7.10 20.67 12.99
N LEU A 119 -5.99 19.93 12.97
CA LEU A 119 -5.91 18.63 12.30
C LEU A 119 -6.78 17.57 12.99
N ALA A 120 -6.82 17.56 14.33
CA ALA A 120 -7.61 16.61 15.10
C ALA A 120 -9.12 16.79 14.93
N HIS A 121 -9.57 18.01 14.64
CA HIS A 121 -10.98 18.36 14.43
C HIS A 121 -11.40 18.48 12.96
N ALA A 122 -10.52 18.15 12.00
CA ALA A 122 -10.90 18.09 10.60
C ALA A 122 -11.92 16.95 10.35
N ASP A 123 -12.70 17.04 9.26
CA ASP A 123 -13.69 16.00 8.89
C ASP A 123 -13.06 14.61 8.72
N ASP A 124 -11.83 14.56 8.19
CA ASP A 124 -10.99 13.37 8.13
C ASP A 124 -9.59 13.71 8.66
N PRO A 125 -9.34 13.56 9.97
CA PRO A 125 -8.07 13.92 10.60
C PRO A 125 -6.89 13.15 10.02
N VAL A 126 -7.11 11.89 9.62
CA VAL A 126 -6.07 11.02 9.07
C VAL A 126 -5.65 11.51 7.69
N ARG A 127 -6.62 11.77 6.81
CA ARG A 127 -6.35 12.27 5.47
C ARG A 127 -5.80 13.70 5.48
N ALA A 128 -6.35 14.58 6.32
CA ALA A 128 -5.86 15.95 6.49
C ALA A 128 -4.38 15.97 6.95
N THR A 129 -4.05 15.12 7.93
CA THR A 129 -2.66 14.96 8.39
C THR A 129 -1.78 14.39 7.29
N ALA A 130 -2.22 13.35 6.58
CA ALA A 130 -1.44 12.74 5.51
C ALA A 130 -1.18 13.68 4.33
N ALA A 131 -2.10 14.60 4.04
CA ALA A 131 -1.95 15.59 2.99
C ALA A 131 -0.76 16.55 3.19
N LEU A 132 -0.21 16.63 4.41
CA LEU A 132 1.00 17.44 4.68
C LEU A 132 2.27 16.80 4.08
N ALA A 133 2.25 15.50 3.77
CA ALA A 133 3.44 14.73 3.42
C ALA A 133 4.28 15.30 2.26
N PRO A 134 3.73 15.78 1.14
CA PRO A 134 4.56 16.34 0.05
C PRO A 134 5.42 17.52 0.49
N ARG A 135 4.86 18.40 1.33
CA ARG A 135 5.58 19.56 1.89
C ARG A 135 6.67 19.12 2.85
N VAL A 136 6.36 18.13 3.70
CA VAL A 136 7.31 17.54 4.66
C VAL A 136 8.47 16.84 3.95
N LEU A 137 8.17 16.03 2.94
CA LEU A 137 9.18 15.34 2.13
C LEU A 137 10.12 16.31 1.44
N SER A 138 9.60 17.40 0.90
CA SER A 138 10.43 18.43 0.26
C SER A 138 11.33 19.13 1.28
N ALA A 139 10.77 19.50 2.43
CA ALA A 139 11.41 20.39 3.40
C ALA A 139 12.33 19.70 4.43
N SER A 140 12.10 18.42 4.75
CA SER A 140 12.79 17.72 5.83
C SER A 140 13.50 16.46 5.31
N PRO A 141 14.79 16.58 4.92
CA PRO A 141 15.61 15.43 4.58
C PRO A 141 15.66 14.37 5.68
N ARG A 142 15.68 14.81 6.95
CA ARG A 142 15.67 13.93 8.13
C ARG A 142 14.42 13.04 8.15
N LEU A 143 13.22 13.63 8.06
CA LEU A 143 11.97 12.87 8.07
C LEU A 143 11.82 12.01 6.82
N ARG A 144 12.30 12.48 5.66
CA ARG A 144 12.34 11.69 4.43
C ARG A 144 13.23 10.44 4.57
N THR A 145 14.42 10.57 5.15
CA THR A 145 15.32 9.44 5.41
C THR A 145 14.72 8.46 6.43
N ALA A 146 14.12 8.98 7.50
CA ALA A 146 13.45 8.13 8.49
C ALA A 146 12.25 7.37 7.89
N ALA A 147 11.40 8.04 7.11
CA ALA A 147 10.31 7.40 6.38
C ALA A 147 10.82 6.32 5.43
N ALA A 148 11.89 6.61 4.68
CA ALA A 148 12.51 5.63 3.79
C ALA A 148 13.02 4.39 4.53
N ALA A 149 13.59 4.55 5.73
CA ALA A 149 14.06 3.44 6.55
C ALA A 149 12.92 2.53 7.00
N HIS A 150 11.80 3.11 7.46
CA HIS A 150 10.60 2.35 7.84
C HIS A 150 10.02 1.59 6.64
N LEU A 151 9.87 2.26 5.49
CA LEU A 151 9.38 1.64 4.26
C LEU A 151 10.30 0.49 3.78
N ALA A 152 11.61 0.68 3.89
CA ALA A 152 12.59 -0.37 3.56
C ALA A 152 12.51 -1.56 4.53
N ALA A 153 12.24 -1.32 5.81
CA ALA A 153 12.05 -2.38 6.80
C ALA A 153 10.82 -3.25 6.46
N LEU A 154 9.70 -2.62 6.12
CA LEU A 154 8.48 -3.33 5.68
C LEU A 154 8.75 -4.24 4.48
N ALA A 155 9.42 -3.73 3.44
CA ALA A 155 9.74 -4.52 2.26
C ALA A 155 10.64 -5.72 2.61
N ARG A 156 11.67 -5.53 3.45
CA ARG A 156 12.57 -6.61 3.89
C ARG A 156 11.85 -7.66 4.72
N GLU A 157 10.96 -7.25 5.60
CA GLU A 157 10.16 -8.16 6.41
C GLU A 157 9.24 -9.01 5.53
N ALA A 158 8.47 -8.39 4.64
CA ALA A 158 7.61 -9.11 3.71
C ALA A 158 8.40 -10.08 2.82
N ALA A 159 9.54 -9.65 2.27
CA ALA A 159 10.40 -10.51 1.45
C ALA A 159 10.96 -11.71 2.23
N ARG A 160 11.39 -11.51 3.48
CA ARG A 160 11.88 -12.58 4.35
C ARG A 160 10.77 -13.57 4.67
N ALA A 161 9.61 -13.10 5.10
CA ALA A 161 8.47 -13.95 5.45
C ALA A 161 7.91 -14.74 4.24
N ALA A 162 8.09 -14.22 3.03
CA ALA A 162 7.72 -14.89 1.79
C ALA A 162 8.86 -15.74 1.17
N ASN A 163 10.04 -15.84 1.81
CA ASN A 163 11.21 -16.58 1.31
C ASN A 163 11.65 -16.16 -0.10
N LEU A 164 11.69 -14.85 -0.40
CA LEU A 164 12.11 -14.34 -1.71
C LEU A 164 13.63 -14.38 -1.91
N PRO A 165 14.13 -15.06 -2.97
CA PRO A 165 15.54 -15.06 -3.31
C PRO A 165 15.99 -13.70 -3.84
N ARG A 166 17.31 -13.48 -3.87
CA ARG A 166 17.91 -12.30 -4.52
C ARG A 166 18.20 -12.60 -6.00
N PRO A 167 18.10 -11.60 -6.90
CA PRO A 167 17.63 -10.23 -6.67
C PRO A 167 16.11 -10.17 -6.51
N ARG A 168 15.62 -9.41 -5.53
CA ARG A 168 14.21 -9.33 -5.15
C ARG A 168 13.46 -8.33 -6.04
N PRO A 169 12.49 -8.78 -6.86
CA PRO A 169 11.64 -7.86 -7.63
C PRO A 169 10.80 -6.98 -6.69
N LEU A 170 10.80 -5.67 -6.93
CA LEU A 170 10.10 -4.68 -6.12
C LEU A 170 9.27 -3.74 -6.99
N ALA A 171 8.00 -3.57 -6.66
CA ALA A 171 7.18 -2.51 -7.23
C ALA A 171 6.80 -1.53 -6.13
N LEU A 172 6.87 -0.24 -6.47
CA LEU A 172 6.50 0.85 -5.59
C LEU A 172 5.10 1.33 -5.97
N HIS A 173 4.19 1.42 -5.00
CA HIS A 173 2.80 1.77 -5.25
C HIS A 173 2.27 2.80 -4.24
N GLY A 174 1.44 3.73 -4.72
CA GLY A 174 0.86 4.80 -3.91
C GLY A 174 1.51 6.17 -4.12
N GLY A 175 0.75 7.22 -3.80
CA GLY A 175 1.08 8.61 -4.15
C GLY A 175 2.38 9.13 -3.57
N LEU A 176 2.87 8.60 -2.43
CA LEU A 176 4.15 9.04 -1.87
C LEU A 176 5.33 8.73 -2.79
N PHE A 177 5.24 7.65 -3.57
CA PHE A 177 6.30 7.30 -4.52
C PHE A 177 6.29 8.18 -5.77
N GLN A 178 5.43 9.18 -5.90
CA GLN A 178 5.60 10.23 -6.92
C GLN A 178 6.79 11.16 -6.58
N ASP A 179 7.17 11.28 -5.30
CA ASP A 179 8.36 12.02 -4.87
C ASP A 179 9.64 11.23 -5.20
N ALA A 180 10.43 11.76 -6.14
CA ALA A 180 11.67 11.14 -6.59
C ALA A 180 12.73 11.01 -5.49
N ARG A 181 12.76 11.95 -4.54
CA ARG A 181 13.73 11.98 -3.44
C ARG A 181 13.41 10.89 -2.43
N LEU A 182 12.13 10.65 -2.15
CA LEU A 182 11.68 9.54 -1.32
C LEU A 182 11.97 8.21 -2.00
N ARG A 183 11.65 8.05 -3.29
CA ARG A 183 12.01 6.83 -4.06
C ARG A 183 13.50 6.52 -3.94
N ALA A 184 14.35 7.51 -4.22
CA ALA A 184 15.80 7.34 -4.12
C ALA A 184 16.26 7.01 -2.69
N ALA A 185 15.67 7.64 -1.68
CA ALA A 185 15.98 7.34 -0.28
C ALA A 185 15.59 5.91 0.12
N VAL A 186 14.44 5.42 -0.34
CA VAL A 186 14.00 4.03 -0.10
C VAL A 186 14.94 3.04 -0.76
N LEU A 187 15.34 3.26 -2.01
CA LEU A 187 16.28 2.37 -2.71
C LEU A 187 17.65 2.33 -2.03
N ARG A 188 18.17 3.49 -1.60
CA ARG A 188 19.38 3.53 -0.77
C ARG A 188 19.21 2.79 0.54
N ALA A 189 18.09 3.03 1.24
CA ALA A 189 17.80 2.40 2.52
C ALA A 189 17.64 0.89 2.40
N LEU A 190 17.14 0.37 1.27
CA LEU A 190 17.02 -1.06 0.97
C LEU A 190 18.36 -1.75 0.72
N GLY A 191 19.32 -1.03 0.13
CA GLY A 191 20.63 -1.55 -0.24
C GLY A 191 20.61 -2.44 -1.49
N PRO A 192 21.70 -3.15 -1.80
CA PRO A 192 21.79 -4.01 -2.97
C PRO A 192 20.87 -5.24 -2.87
N GLY A 193 20.60 -5.88 -4.02
CA GLY A 193 19.79 -7.09 -4.10
C GLY A 193 18.29 -6.86 -4.30
N TRP A 194 17.90 -5.63 -4.66
CA TRP A 194 16.54 -5.26 -5.05
C TRP A 194 16.52 -4.78 -6.49
N ARG A 195 15.49 -5.18 -7.24
CA ARG A 195 15.29 -4.75 -8.63
C ARG A 195 13.90 -4.14 -8.77
N VAL A 196 13.86 -2.83 -9.03
CA VAL A 196 12.59 -2.12 -9.23
C VAL A 196 11.97 -2.56 -10.56
N VAL A 197 10.67 -2.82 -10.55
CA VAL A 197 9.89 -3.12 -11.75
C VAL A 197 8.71 -2.15 -11.85
N ALA A 198 8.32 -1.83 -13.09
CA ALA A 198 7.07 -1.12 -13.37
C ALA A 198 5.88 -2.09 -13.30
N ALA A 199 4.69 -1.54 -13.09
CA ALA A 199 3.46 -2.31 -13.27
C ALA A 199 3.36 -2.82 -14.71
N ARG A 200 3.08 -4.12 -14.89
CA ARG A 200 2.93 -4.77 -16.20
C ARG A 200 1.56 -4.52 -16.83
N VAL A 201 0.54 -4.34 -15.99
CA VAL A 201 -0.84 -4.08 -16.41
C VAL A 201 -1.53 -3.14 -15.43
N ASP A 202 -2.58 -2.48 -15.89
CA ASP A 202 -3.54 -1.76 -15.04
C ASP A 202 -4.14 -2.71 -13.99
N ALA A 203 -4.36 -2.20 -12.78
CA ALA A 203 -5.05 -2.88 -11.68
C ALA A 203 -6.38 -3.53 -12.09
N ALA A 204 -7.19 -2.88 -12.94
CA ALA A 204 -8.45 -3.45 -13.42
C ALA A 204 -8.23 -4.71 -14.28
N ARG A 205 -7.23 -4.67 -15.18
CA ARG A 205 -6.81 -5.84 -15.98
C ARG A 205 -6.14 -6.92 -15.14
N ALA A 206 -5.38 -6.54 -14.11
CA ALA A 206 -4.76 -7.46 -13.16
C ALA A 206 -5.81 -8.25 -12.35
N ALA A 207 -6.92 -7.60 -12.01
CA ALA A 207 -8.05 -8.20 -11.32
C ALA A 207 -8.88 -9.13 -12.24
N ALA A 208 -8.97 -8.80 -13.54
CA ALA A 208 -9.75 -9.57 -14.51
C ALA A 208 -9.09 -10.87 -14.98
N GLY A 209 -7.75 -11.01 -14.87
CA GLY A 209 -7.01 -12.23 -15.25
C GLY A 209 -7.13 -13.41 -14.27
N LEU A 210 -8.27 -13.55 -13.60
CA LEU A 210 -8.59 -14.51 -12.52
C LEU A 210 -9.63 -15.55 -12.92
#